data_AF-A0A958VJ56-F1
#
_entry.id   AF-A0A958VJ56-F1
#
_cell.length_a   1.000
_cell.length_b   1.000
_cell.length_c   1.000
_cell.angle_alpha   90.00
_cell.angle_beta   90.00
_cell.angle_gamma   90.00
#
_symmetry.space_group_name_H-M   'P 1'
#
loop_
_entity.id
_entity.type
_entity.pdbx_description
1 polymer ?
#
loop_
_entity_poly.entity_id
_entity_poly.type
_entity_poly.pdbx_seq_one_letter_code
_entity_poly.pdbx_strand_id
1 'polypeptide(L)'
;MTGYSEKEVVGKTPRILQGPNTDKEELGRIRTCLEQGVSYKGELINYRKNGEEFWTSLHISPILDVDGGIRLWIGIKRDISRMKENEERLRAYGEKMEEMVQARTIALADAHNKLSEQYD
;
A
#
# COMPACT_ATOMS: atom_id res chain seq x y z
N MET A 1 -13.74 -1.93 9.15
CA MET A 1 -12.62 -2.28 8.23
C MET A 1 -13.01 -3.44 7.32
N THR A 2 -13.05 -4.70 7.75
CA THR A 2 -13.22 -5.84 6.81
C THR A 2 -14.68 -6.11 6.39
N GLY A 3 -15.67 -5.60 7.11
CA GLY A 3 -17.09 -5.84 6.83
C GLY A 3 -17.63 -7.21 7.30
N TYR A 4 -16.77 -8.05 7.88
CA TYR A 4 -17.18 -9.29 8.54
C TYR A 4 -17.50 -9.05 10.01
N SER A 5 -18.49 -9.78 10.53
CA SER A 5 -18.79 -9.83 11.97
C SER A 5 -17.88 -10.81 12.70
N GLU A 6 -17.79 -10.70 14.03
CA GLU A 6 -17.01 -11.59 14.88
C GLU A 6 -17.36 -13.08 14.66
N LYS A 7 -18.66 -13.40 14.64
CA LYS A 7 -19.16 -14.77 14.45
C LYS A 7 -18.74 -15.38 13.11
N GLU A 8 -18.45 -14.56 12.11
CA GLU A 8 -18.05 -15.00 10.78
C GLU A 8 -16.54 -15.24 10.67
N VAL A 9 -15.74 -14.66 11.58
CA VAL A 9 -14.27 -14.71 11.52
C VAL A 9 -13.64 -15.60 12.58
N VAL A 10 -14.27 -15.77 13.74
CA VAL A 10 -13.74 -16.65 14.79
C VAL A 10 -13.64 -18.09 14.28
N GLY A 11 -12.47 -18.71 14.46
CA GLY A 11 -12.17 -20.06 13.97
C GLY A 11 -11.89 -20.14 12.47
N LYS A 12 -11.89 -19.02 11.74
CA LYS A 12 -11.52 -18.97 10.32
C LYS A 12 -10.07 -18.52 10.14
N THR A 13 -9.47 -18.98 9.05
CA THR A 13 -8.18 -18.46 8.61
C THR A 13 -8.34 -17.04 8.05
N PRO A 14 -7.41 -16.09 8.32
CA PRO A 14 -7.45 -14.75 7.74
C PRO A 14 -7.40 -14.71 6.20
N ARG A 15 -7.20 -15.85 5.53
CA ARG A 15 -7.24 -15.99 4.06
C ARG A 15 -8.60 -15.62 3.46
N ILE A 16 -9.68 -15.56 4.25
CA ILE A 16 -10.98 -15.04 3.80
C ILE A 16 -10.94 -13.58 3.32
N LEU A 17 -9.85 -12.86 3.62
CA LEU A 17 -9.61 -11.49 3.18
C LEU A 17 -8.74 -11.43 1.91
N GLN A 18 -8.34 -12.56 1.33
CA GLN A 18 -7.50 -12.61 0.12
C GLN A 18 -8.39 -12.72 -1.12
N GLY A 19 -7.89 -12.25 -2.26
CA GLY A 19 -8.60 -12.31 -3.54
C GLY A 19 -7.65 -12.17 -4.73
N PRO A 20 -8.18 -11.88 -5.93
CA PRO A 20 -7.42 -11.95 -7.19
C PRO A 20 -6.14 -11.11 -7.23
N ASN A 21 -6.18 -9.89 -6.68
CA ASN A 21 -5.05 -8.95 -6.66
C ASN A 21 -4.20 -9.05 -5.39
N THR A 22 -4.48 -10.03 -4.51
CA THR A 22 -3.58 -10.30 -3.39
C THR A 22 -2.27 -10.90 -3.92
N ASP A 23 -1.17 -10.20 -3.69
CA ASP A 23 0.16 -10.60 -4.14
C ASP A 23 0.56 -11.98 -3.58
N LYS A 24 0.82 -12.93 -4.48
CA LYS A 24 1.18 -14.30 -4.13
C LYS A 24 2.58 -14.42 -3.55
N GLU A 25 3.51 -13.55 -3.96
CA GLU A 25 4.85 -13.52 -3.40
C GLU A 25 4.80 -13.07 -1.94
N GLU A 26 4.00 -12.05 -1.63
CA GLU A 26 3.74 -11.62 -0.26
C GLU A 26 3.16 -12.73 0.61
N LEU A 27 2.19 -13.48 0.08
CA LEU A 27 1.64 -14.64 0.79
C LEU A 27 2.69 -15.72 1.04
N GLY A 28 3.62 -15.91 0.09
CA GLY A 28 4.79 -16.75 0.24
C GLY A 28 5.70 -16.28 1.37
N ARG A 29 6.02 -14.98 1.43
CA ARG A 29 6.83 -14.39 2.50
C ARG A 29 6.18 -14.58 3.88
N ILE A 30 4.88 -14.34 3.98
CA ILE A 30 4.12 -14.60 5.22
C ILE A 30 4.28 -16.06 5.63
N ARG A 31 4.07 -16.99 4.70
CA ARG A 31 4.18 -18.43 4.98
C ARG A 31 5.56 -18.80 5.49
N THR A 32 6.62 -18.37 4.81
CA THR A 32 8.00 -18.62 5.21
C THR A 32 8.29 -18.09 6.61
N CYS A 33 7.85 -16.85 6.93
CA CYS A 33 8.03 -16.29 8.27
C CYS A 33 7.34 -17.12 9.35
N LEU A 34 6.10 -17.56 9.10
CA LEU A 34 5.35 -18.40 10.03
C LEU A 34 6.02 -19.77 10.24
N GLU A 35 6.50 -20.40 9.17
CA GLU A 35 7.19 -21.70 9.22
C GLU A 35 8.54 -21.60 9.94
N GLN A 36 9.24 -20.47 9.80
CA GLN A 36 10.50 -20.19 10.50
C GLN A 36 10.31 -19.65 11.93
N GLY A 37 9.08 -19.36 12.34
CA GLY A 37 8.80 -18.81 13.66
C GLY A 37 9.28 -17.37 13.86
N VAL A 38 9.42 -16.59 12.78
CA VAL A 38 9.89 -15.19 12.82
C VAL A 38 8.77 -14.21 12.49
N SER A 39 8.94 -12.95 12.87
CA SER A 39 7.94 -11.91 12.57
C SER A 39 7.90 -11.58 11.08
N TYR A 40 6.70 -11.26 10.58
CA TYR A 40 6.48 -10.74 9.23
C TYR A 40 5.98 -9.30 9.29
N LYS A 41 6.48 -8.43 8.40
CA LYS A 41 5.96 -7.09 8.16
C LYS A 41 5.88 -6.82 6.67
N GLY A 42 4.74 -6.36 6.19
CA GLY A 42 4.55 -6.02 4.79
C GLY A 42 3.20 -5.40 4.48
N GLU A 43 2.93 -5.22 3.20
CA GLU A 43 1.71 -4.62 2.68
C GLU A 43 1.14 -5.49 1.57
N LEU A 44 -0.18 -5.66 1.55
CA LEU A 44 -0.86 -6.45 0.52
C LEU A 44 -2.31 -5.99 0.37
N ILE A 45 -2.89 -6.30 -0.79
CA ILE A 45 -4.32 -6.07 -1.04
C ILE A 45 -5.13 -7.14 -0.31
N ASN A 46 -6.14 -6.71 0.43
CA ASN A 46 -7.18 -7.55 1.00
C ASN A 46 -8.55 -7.11 0.50
N TYR A 47 -9.55 -7.96 0.72
CA TYR A 47 -10.91 -7.79 0.26
C TYR A 47 -11.86 -7.73 1.46
N ARG A 48 -12.73 -6.72 1.45
CA ARG A 48 -13.85 -6.63 2.40
C ARG A 48 -14.91 -7.68 2.04
N LYS A 49 -15.86 -7.92 2.95
CA LYS A 49 -16.97 -8.85 2.72
C LYS A 49 -17.80 -8.54 1.47
N ASN A 50 -17.93 -7.27 1.12
CA ASN A 50 -18.63 -6.80 -0.09
C ASN A 50 -17.80 -6.93 -1.38
N GLY A 51 -16.56 -7.42 -1.30
CA GLY A 51 -15.64 -7.55 -2.43
C GLY A 51 -14.79 -6.31 -2.72
N GLU A 52 -14.93 -5.23 -1.95
CA GLU A 52 -14.09 -4.02 -2.11
C GLU A 52 -12.64 -4.30 -1.73
N GLU A 53 -11.72 -3.87 -2.58
CA GLU A 53 -10.28 -3.94 -2.34
C GLU A 53 -9.83 -2.86 -1.35
N PHE A 54 -8.90 -3.23 -0.49
CA PHE A 54 -8.22 -2.28 0.38
C PHE A 54 -6.78 -2.70 0.65
N TRP A 55 -5.88 -1.71 0.62
CA TRP A 55 -4.49 -1.92 1.00
C TRP A 55 -4.39 -2.14 2.50
N THR A 56 -3.72 -3.22 2.89
CA THR A 56 -3.48 -3.57 4.28
C THR A 56 -1.99 -3.55 4.58
N SER A 57 -1.58 -2.75 5.57
CA SER A 57 -0.32 -2.96 6.26
C SER A 57 -0.52 -4.04 7.32
N LEU A 58 0.33 -5.06 7.31
CA LEU A 58 0.23 -6.25 8.17
C LEU A 58 1.54 -6.47 8.91
N HIS A 59 1.44 -6.61 10.23
CA HIS A 59 2.52 -7.07 11.09
C HIS A 59 2.08 -8.32 11.83
N ILE A 60 2.84 -9.40 11.73
CA ILE A 60 2.57 -10.67 12.38
C ILE A 60 3.76 -11.01 13.28
N SER A 61 3.52 -11.29 14.55
CA SER A 61 4.58 -11.65 15.50
C SER A 61 4.19 -12.88 16.32
N PRO A 62 5.15 -13.76 16.64
CA PRO A 62 4.91 -14.87 17.54
C PRO A 62 4.83 -14.36 18.99
N ILE A 63 3.96 -14.97 19.78
CA ILE A 63 3.96 -14.85 21.23
C ILE A 63 4.54 -16.16 21.76
N LEU A 64 5.69 -16.05 22.41
CA LEU A 64 6.42 -17.19 22.95
C LEU A 64 5.88 -17.58 24.34
N ASP A 65 5.99 -18.85 24.68
CA ASP A 65 5.83 -19.34 26.04
C ASP A 65 7.13 -19.18 26.86
N VAL A 66 7.13 -19.71 28.08
CA VAL A 66 8.28 -19.67 29.00
C VAL A 66 9.45 -20.54 28.54
N ASP A 67 9.18 -21.55 27.73
CA ASP A 67 10.18 -22.51 27.23
C ASP A 67 10.75 -22.08 25.85
N GLY A 68 10.30 -20.93 25.33
CA GLY A 68 10.70 -20.37 24.04
C GLY A 68 9.93 -20.92 22.84
N GLY A 69 8.92 -21.77 23.07
CA GLY A 69 8.02 -22.28 22.04
C GLY A 69 6.99 -21.24 21.61
N ILE A 70 6.53 -21.29 20.37
CA ILE A 70 5.48 -20.38 19.89
C ILE A 70 4.12 -20.84 20.43
N ARG A 71 3.53 -20.04 21.32
CA ARG A 71 2.21 -20.30 21.90
C ARG A 71 1.08 -19.77 21.03
N LEU A 72 1.23 -18.56 20.49
CA LEU A 72 0.21 -17.87 19.69
C LEU A 72 0.88 -17.02 18.61
N TRP A 73 0.09 -16.60 17.62
CA TRP A 73 0.45 -15.56 16.67
C TRP A 73 -0.49 -14.37 16.83
N ILE A 74 0.08 -13.17 16.83
CA ILE A 74 -0.70 -11.92 16.79
C ILE A 74 -0.49 -11.23 15.45
N GLY A 75 -1.59 -10.85 14.80
CA GLY A 75 -1.60 -10.10 13.55
C GLY A 75 -2.24 -8.73 13.76
N ILE A 76 -1.48 -7.67 13.52
CA ILE A 76 -1.98 -6.28 13.52
C ILE A 76 -2.16 -5.84 12.08
N LYS A 77 -3.36 -5.38 11.75
CA LYS A 77 -3.74 -4.88 10.42
C LYS A 77 -4.13 -3.41 10.49
N ARG A 78 -3.67 -2.63 9.51
CA ARG A 78 -4.09 -1.26 9.28
C ARG A 78 -4.53 -1.10 7.83
N ASP A 79 -5.72 -0.56 7.61
CA ASP A 79 -6.15 -0.10 6.28
C ASP A 79 -5.34 1.15 5.92
N ILE A 80 -4.54 1.07 4.86
CA ILE A 80 -3.69 2.16 4.37
C ILE A 80 -4.14 2.66 3.00
N SER A 81 -5.34 2.30 2.54
CA SER A 81 -5.83 2.64 1.19
C SER A 81 -5.84 4.15 0.96
N ARG A 82 -6.33 4.93 1.93
CA ARG A 82 -6.33 6.40 1.86
C ARG A 82 -4.92 6.99 1.80
N MET A 83 -3.94 6.34 2.44
CA MET A 83 -2.54 6.77 2.40
C MET A 83 -1.98 6.58 0.99
N LYS A 84 -2.19 5.40 0.39
CA LYS A 84 -1.78 5.08 -0.98
C LYS A 84 -2.43 6.02 -2.01
N GLU A 85 -3.73 6.24 -1.90
CA GLU A 85 -4.47 7.15 -2.80
C GLU A 85 -3.93 8.59 -2.71
N ASN A 86 -3.63 9.07 -1.50
CA ASN A 86 -3.03 10.39 -1.33
C ASN A 86 -1.62 10.47 -1.92
N GLU A 87 -0.79 9.44 -1.75
CA GLU A 87 0.55 9.37 -2.33
C GLU A 87 0.52 9.39 -3.86
N GLU A 88 -0.38 8.60 -4.46
CA GLU A 88 -0.58 8.58 -5.92
C GLU A 88 -1.07 9.94 -6.43
N ARG A 89 -2.03 10.55 -5.73
CA ARG A 89 -2.55 11.87 -6.10
C ARG A 89 -1.47 12.95 -6.00
N LEU A 90 -0.66 12.93 -4.96
CA LEU A 90 0.47 13.85 -4.80
C LEU A 90 1.50 13.67 -5.92
N ARG A 91 1.82 12.42 -6.28
CA ARG A 91 2.72 12.12 -7.40
C ARG A 91 2.19 12.69 -8.72
N ALA A 92 0.93 12.42 -9.04
CA ALA A 92 0.30 12.92 -10.27
C ALA A 92 0.28 14.46 -10.32
N TYR A 93 0.06 15.14 -9.18
CA TYR A 93 0.16 16.60 -9.12
C TYR A 93 1.59 17.10 -9.35
N GLY A 94 2.59 16.41 -8.82
CA GLY A 94 4.01 16.74 -9.04
C GLY A 94 4.38 16.67 -10.53
N GLU A 95 4.08 15.55 -11.18
CA GLU A 95 4.33 15.33 -12.61
C GLU A 95 3.66 16.41 -13.47
N LYS A 96 2.39 16.70 -13.20
CA LYS A 96 1.65 17.74 -13.92
C LYS A 96 2.20 19.15 -13.69
N MET A 97 2.71 19.43 -12.49
CA MET A 97 3.31 20.72 -12.18
C MET A 97 4.63 20.89 -12.95
N GLU A 98 5.46 19.84 -13.01
CA GLU A 98 6.72 19.85 -13.77
C GLU A 98 6.48 20.12 -15.26
N GLU A 99 5.49 19.45 -15.87
CA GLU A 99 5.09 19.71 -17.26
C GLU A 99 4.67 21.17 -17.48
N MET A 100 3.90 21.73 -16.55
CA MET A 100 3.44 23.11 -16.65
C MET A 100 4.59 24.11 -16.52
N VAL A 101 5.55 23.86 -15.63
CA VAL A 101 6.75 24.70 -15.47
C VAL A 101 7.61 24.67 -16.73
N GLN A 102 7.84 23.50 -17.32
CA GLN A 102 8.58 23.38 -18.57
C GLN A 102 7.90 24.13 -19.71
N ALA A 103 6.60 23.93 -19.90
CA ALA A 103 5.83 24.62 -20.95
C ALA A 103 5.86 26.14 -20.78
N ARG A 104 5.75 26.65 -19.54
CA ARG A 104 5.84 28.09 -19.24
C ARG A 104 7.24 28.64 -19.49
N THR A 105 8.28 27.88 -19.16
CA THR A 105 9.68 28.29 -19.35
C THR A 105 9.98 28.42 -20.84
N ILE A 106 9.57 27.46 -21.66
CA ILE A 106 9.70 27.50 -23.12
C ILE A 106 8.96 28.72 -23.69
N ALA A 107 7.69 28.89 -23.31
CA ALA A 107 6.90 30.02 -23.79
C ALA A 107 7.49 31.38 -23.40
N LEU A 108 8.12 31.48 -22.23
CA LEU A 108 8.77 32.70 -21.77
C LEU A 108 10.07 32.98 -22.54
N ALA A 109 10.88 31.95 -22.82
CA ALA A 109 12.07 32.06 -23.65
C ALA A 109 11.73 32.49 -25.08
N ASP A 110 10.71 31.88 -25.69
CA ASP A 110 10.22 32.25 -27.01
C ASP A 110 9.72 33.70 -27.07
N ALA A 111 9.00 34.14 -26.04
CA ALA A 111 8.54 35.52 -25.93
C ALA A 111 9.71 36.50 -25.79
N HIS A 112 10.73 36.16 -25.00
CA HIS A 112 11.92 36.99 -24.81
C HIS A 112 12.71 37.16 -26.12
N ASN A 113 12.94 36.07 -26.86
CA ASN A 113 13.66 36.11 -28.14
C ASN A 113 12.93 36.97 -29.18
N LYS A 114 11.60 36.87 -29.27
CA LYS A 114 10.80 37.71 -30.19
C LYS A 114 10.87 39.19 -29.84
N LEU A 115 10.92 39.52 -28.55
CA LEU A 115 11.08 40.89 -28.08
C LEU A 115 12.46 41.44 -28.43
N SER A 116 13.55 40.67 -28.25
CA SER A 116 14.88 41.14 -28.64
C SER A 116 15.01 41.39 -30.14
N GLU A 117 14.45 40.52 -30.98
CA GLU A 117 14.47 40.69 -32.45
C GLU A 117 13.66 41.91 -32.94
N GLN A 118 12.77 42.47 -32.12
CA GLN A 118 11.92 43.60 -32.49
C GLN A 118 12.58 44.97 -32.22
N TYR A 119 13.70 44.99 -31.50
CA TYR A 119 14.44 46.21 -31.13
C TYR A 119 15.86 46.28 -31.72
N ASP A 120 16.25 45.29 -32.53
CA ASP A 120 17.45 45.28 -33.39
C ASP A 120 17.08 45.66 -34.84
#